data_AF-A0A915E8R7-F1
#
_entry.id   AF-A0A915E8R7-F1
#
_cell.length_a   1.000
_cell.length_b   1.000
_cell.length_c   1.000
_cell.angle_alpha   90.00
_cell.angle_beta   90.00
_cell.angle_gamma   90.00
#
_symmetry.space_group_name_H-M   'P 1'
#
loop_
_entity.id
_entity.type
_entity.pdbx_description
1 polymer ?
#
loop_
_entity_poly.entity_id
_entity_poly.type
_entity_poly.pdbx_seq_one_letter_code
_entity_poly.pdbx_strand_id
1 'polypeptide(L)'
;MYCWQHPVNRSYIASSFIVWACCSAAAAEALYNPAFSVSVSCSHDMMQMSVDFDKPFGGRVLTRPNTFCSVNGEGRTQVQLQLLLDGQSRQQCGIVQVEGEYVALVGVEINPHLITHNDNTYFVRCPIHQPVIYSSSTEAQQQFVGLRSLEITEQVKVTPLRPQIPADRQTAQNVKEKIVDQPYQARLIVPANFSQLCY
;
A
#
# COMPACT_ATOMS: atom_id res chain seq x y z
N MET A 1 -25.60 16.61 -4.20
CA MET A 1 -26.97 16.11 -4.42
C MET A 1 -27.81 16.65 -3.27
N TYR A 2 -28.65 17.66 -3.50
CA TYR A 2 -29.33 18.40 -2.43
C TYR A 2 -30.81 18.02 -2.40
N CYS A 3 -31.28 17.39 -1.32
CA CYS A 3 -32.70 17.19 -1.09
C CYS A 3 -33.29 18.47 -0.49
N TRP A 4 -34.10 19.17 -1.27
CA TRP A 4 -34.93 20.26 -0.78
C TRP A 4 -36.09 19.68 0.03
N GLN A 5 -36.11 19.94 1.34
CA GLN A 5 -37.27 19.67 2.18
C GLN A 5 -38.28 20.82 2.01
N HIS A 6 -39.43 20.51 1.42
CA HIS A 6 -40.58 21.40 1.46
C HIS A 6 -41.34 21.23 2.78
N PRO A 7 -41.77 22.32 3.44
CA PRO A 7 -42.66 22.24 4.60
C PRO A 7 -44.07 21.87 4.14
N VAL A 8 -44.54 20.69 4.53
CA VAL A 8 -45.92 20.24 4.30
C VAL A 8 -46.77 20.74 5.48
N ASN A 9 -47.64 21.71 5.21
CA ASN A 9 -48.59 22.23 6.20
C ASN A 9 -49.75 21.24 6.36
N ARG A 10 -49.96 20.73 7.57
CA ARG A 10 -50.79 19.55 7.86
C ARG A 10 -52.16 19.98 8.41
N SER A 11 -53.23 19.74 7.63
CA SER A 11 -54.60 19.64 8.14
C SER A 11 -54.96 18.17 8.34
N TYR A 12 -55.48 17.87 9.52
CA TYR A 12 -55.79 16.54 10.04
C TYR A 12 -57.00 15.92 9.35
N ILE A 13 -56.84 14.75 8.73
CA ILE A 13 -57.91 13.74 8.63
C ILE A 13 -57.30 12.36 8.85
N ALA A 14 -57.89 11.64 9.80
CA ALA A 14 -57.54 10.30 10.20
C ALA A 14 -57.89 9.30 9.09
N SER A 15 -56.87 8.62 8.58
CA SER A 15 -57.02 7.32 7.93
C SER A 15 -55.65 6.66 7.89
N SER A 16 -55.57 5.53 8.58
CA SER A 16 -54.47 4.59 8.65
C SER A 16 -53.94 4.22 7.26
N PHE A 17 -52.68 3.79 7.20
CA PHE A 17 -51.89 3.43 6.00
C PHE A 17 -51.14 4.60 5.34
N ILE A 18 -50.05 5.06 5.97
CA ILE A 18 -48.96 5.72 5.26
C ILE A 18 -47.69 4.89 5.48
N VAL A 19 -47.55 3.95 4.56
CA VAL A 19 -46.32 3.39 3.98
C VAL A 19 -45.02 3.88 4.63
N TRP A 20 -44.39 2.97 5.38
CA TRP A 20 -42.96 2.96 5.62
C TRP A 20 -42.20 2.93 4.29
N ALA A 21 -41.82 4.09 3.76
CA ALA A 21 -40.94 4.19 2.59
C ALA A 21 -39.85 5.25 2.82
N CYS A 22 -38.97 5.03 3.80
CA CYS A 22 -37.79 5.88 4.00
C CYS A 22 -36.45 5.14 4.24
N CYS A 23 -36.36 3.81 4.13
CA CYS A 23 -35.16 3.09 4.63
C CYS A 23 -34.29 2.34 3.62
N SER A 24 -34.33 2.63 2.31
CA SER A 24 -33.57 1.84 1.33
C SER A 24 -32.61 2.62 0.41
N ALA A 25 -32.20 3.84 0.78
CA ALA A 25 -31.25 4.63 -0.03
C ALA A 25 -29.81 4.63 0.53
N ALA A 26 -29.46 3.74 1.45
CA ALA A 26 -28.13 3.69 2.07
C ALA A 26 -27.14 2.69 1.41
N ALA A 27 -27.51 2.04 0.31
CA ALA A 27 -26.76 0.90 -0.24
C ALA A 27 -26.01 1.17 -1.55
N ALA A 28 -26.00 2.40 -2.07
CA ALA A 28 -25.38 2.69 -3.37
C ALA A 28 -23.95 3.24 -3.29
N GLU A 29 -23.40 3.49 -2.11
CA GLU A 29 -22.02 3.99 -1.95
C GLU A 29 -20.97 2.89 -1.77
N ALA A 30 -21.26 1.65 -2.20
CA ALA A 30 -20.21 0.65 -2.46
C ALA A 30 -19.42 0.98 -3.75
N LEU A 31 -19.25 2.27 -4.05
CA LEU A 31 -18.69 2.79 -5.29
C LEU A 31 -17.17 2.73 -5.24
N TYR A 32 -16.66 1.75 -5.96
CA TYR A 32 -15.36 1.81 -6.64
C TYR A 32 -14.14 2.01 -5.74
N ASN A 33 -13.88 1.03 -4.87
CA ASN A 33 -12.49 0.79 -4.44
C ASN A 33 -11.94 -0.33 -5.33
N PRO A 34 -11.08 -0.04 -6.32
CA PRO A 34 -10.51 -1.09 -7.14
C PRO A 34 -9.74 -2.04 -6.22
N ALA A 35 -10.08 -3.32 -6.26
CA ALA A 35 -9.26 -4.32 -5.59
C ALA A 35 -7.92 -4.41 -6.35
N PHE A 36 -6.83 -4.30 -5.59
CA PHE A 36 -5.48 -4.41 -6.11
C PHE A 36 -4.57 -5.09 -5.09
N SER A 37 -3.47 -5.65 -5.56
CA SER A 37 -2.40 -6.19 -4.75
C SER A 37 -1.09 -5.49 -5.05
N VAL A 38 -0.26 -5.38 -4.03
CA VAL A 38 1.09 -4.81 -4.14
C VAL A 38 2.10 -5.93 -3.96
N SER A 39 3.22 -5.86 -4.67
CA SER A 39 4.42 -6.67 -4.46
C SER A 39 5.68 -5.79 -4.56
N VAL A 40 6.76 -6.18 -3.88
CA VAL A 40 8.02 -5.41 -3.83
C VAL A 40 9.18 -6.36 -4.14
N SER A 41 10.05 -5.95 -5.07
CA SER A 41 11.30 -6.65 -5.37
C SER A 41 12.49 -5.75 -5.07
N CYS A 42 13.53 -6.31 -4.45
CA CYS A 42 14.73 -5.58 -4.08
C CYS A 42 15.95 -6.19 -4.78
N SER A 43 16.75 -5.37 -5.45
CA SER A 43 18.08 -5.72 -5.95
C SER A 43 19.14 -4.85 -5.28
N HIS A 44 20.41 -5.08 -5.64
CA HIS A 44 21.53 -4.29 -5.12
C HIS A 44 21.46 -2.81 -5.54
N ASP A 45 20.89 -2.53 -6.70
CA ASP A 45 20.88 -1.23 -7.37
C ASP A 45 19.48 -0.61 -7.52
N MET A 46 18.41 -1.37 -7.24
CA MET A 46 17.05 -0.94 -7.48
C MET A 46 16.06 -1.52 -6.46
N MET A 47 15.05 -0.73 -6.11
CA MET A 47 13.81 -1.22 -5.51
C MET A 47 12.69 -1.10 -6.54
N GLN A 48 11.89 -2.14 -6.72
CA GLN A 48 10.76 -2.13 -7.64
C GLN A 48 9.48 -2.48 -6.89
N MET A 49 8.49 -1.57 -6.93
CA MET A 49 7.14 -1.85 -6.48
C MET A 49 6.25 -2.14 -7.68
N SER A 50 5.55 -3.28 -7.65
CA SER A 50 4.56 -3.65 -8.66
C SER A 50 3.17 -3.62 -8.03
N VAL A 51 2.22 -3.04 -8.74
CA VAL A 51 0.82 -2.95 -8.32
C VAL A 51 -0.05 -3.59 -9.39
N ASP A 52 -0.74 -4.66 -9.01
CA ASP A 52 -1.63 -5.44 -9.85
C ASP A 52 -3.07 -5.10 -9.50
N PHE A 53 -3.82 -4.61 -10.47
CA PHE A 53 -5.20 -4.17 -10.34
C PHE A 53 -6.13 -5.15 -11.06
N ASP A 54 -7.29 -5.42 -10.46
CA ASP A 54 -8.32 -6.27 -11.07
C ASP A 54 -9.00 -5.60 -12.29
N LYS A 55 -8.79 -4.29 -12.46
CA LYS A 55 -9.37 -3.46 -13.54
C LYS A 55 -8.33 -2.47 -14.08
N PRO A 56 -8.51 -1.96 -15.31
CA PRO A 56 -7.70 -0.88 -15.86
C PRO A 56 -7.54 0.29 -14.88
N PHE A 57 -6.30 0.62 -14.54
CA PHE A 57 -5.97 1.68 -13.59
C PHE A 57 -5.62 2.98 -14.32
N GLY A 58 -6.38 4.05 -14.04
CA GLY A 58 -6.17 5.39 -14.61
C GLY A 58 -5.48 6.38 -13.66
N GLY A 59 -5.05 5.91 -12.48
CA GLY A 59 -4.40 6.73 -11.47
C GLY A 59 -2.89 6.83 -11.67
N ARG A 60 -2.14 7.05 -10.59
CA ARG A 60 -0.67 7.08 -10.60
C ARG A 60 -0.06 6.44 -9.36
N VAL A 61 1.15 5.93 -9.49
CA VAL A 61 1.98 5.43 -8.39
C VAL A 61 3.20 6.32 -8.29
N LEU A 62 3.50 6.84 -7.10
CA LEU A 62 4.56 7.85 -6.92
C LEU A 62 5.23 7.77 -5.56
N THR A 63 6.43 8.35 -5.47
CA THR A 63 7.17 8.48 -4.21
C THR A 63 6.73 9.67 -3.37
N ARG A 64 6.97 9.61 -2.06
CA ARG A 64 6.69 10.68 -1.09
C ARG A 64 7.90 10.90 -0.18
N PRO A 65 8.13 12.13 0.33
CA PRO A 65 7.37 13.36 0.05
C PRO A 65 7.64 13.90 -1.36
N ASN A 66 8.69 13.41 -2.02
CA ASN A 66 9.10 13.89 -3.33
C ASN A 66 8.38 13.14 -4.45
N THR A 67 7.70 13.84 -5.36
CA THR A 67 6.88 13.22 -6.40
C THR A 67 7.61 13.08 -7.75
N PHE A 68 8.93 13.32 -7.82
CA PHE A 68 9.68 13.19 -9.09
C PHE A 68 9.62 11.78 -9.66
N CYS A 69 9.69 10.76 -8.81
CA CYS A 69 9.63 9.37 -9.27
C CYS A 69 8.18 8.91 -9.21
N SER A 70 7.56 8.85 -10.39
CA SER A 70 6.15 8.49 -10.56
C SER A 70 5.93 7.75 -11.88
N VAL A 71 4.84 6.98 -11.93
CA VAL A 71 4.38 6.26 -13.11
C VAL A 71 2.84 6.35 -13.18
N ASN A 72 2.33 6.66 -14.36
CA ASN A 72 0.89 6.72 -14.60
C ASN A 72 0.35 5.34 -14.94
N GLY A 73 -0.90 5.07 -14.55
CA GLY A 73 -1.57 3.81 -14.83
C GLY A 73 -1.90 3.61 -16.31
N GLU A 74 -2.28 4.68 -17.02
CA GLU A 74 -2.59 4.66 -18.46
C GLU A 74 -3.58 3.55 -18.90
N GLY A 75 -4.45 3.09 -17.99
CA GLY A 75 -5.40 2.00 -18.25
C GLY A 75 -4.79 0.59 -18.18
N ARG A 76 -3.55 0.45 -17.71
CA ARG A 76 -2.90 -0.85 -17.50
C ARG A 76 -3.47 -1.52 -16.24
N THR A 77 -3.50 -2.84 -16.24
CA THR A 77 -3.87 -3.64 -15.05
C THR A 77 -2.66 -3.92 -14.16
N GLN A 78 -1.45 -3.62 -14.63
CA GLN A 78 -0.23 -3.74 -13.84
C GLN A 78 0.61 -2.49 -14.05
N VAL A 79 1.10 -1.93 -12.94
CA VAL A 79 1.97 -0.76 -12.93
C VAL A 79 3.22 -1.07 -12.10
N GLN A 80 4.39 -0.67 -12.61
CA GLN A 80 5.66 -0.91 -11.94
C GLN A 80 6.36 0.43 -11.73
N LEU A 81 6.72 0.73 -10.48
CA LEU A 81 7.53 1.86 -10.11
C LEU A 81 8.93 1.36 -9.75
N GLN A 82 9.91 1.74 -10.56
CA GLN A 82 11.33 1.44 -10.34
C GLN A 82 12.01 2.61 -9.64
N LEU A 83 12.72 2.32 -8.56
CA LEU A 83 13.41 3.27 -7.72
C LEU A 83 14.89 2.90 -7.68
N LEU A 84 15.71 3.66 -8.42
CA LEU A 84 17.15 3.43 -8.45
C LEU A 84 17.79 3.88 -7.13
N LEU A 85 18.76 3.10 -6.66
CA LEU A 85 19.43 3.27 -5.37
C LEU A 85 20.74 4.05 -5.48
N ASP A 86 21.11 4.53 -6.67
CA ASP A 86 22.28 5.39 -6.88
C ASP A 86 22.11 6.75 -6.21
N GLY A 87 23.23 7.41 -5.89
CA GLY A 87 23.25 8.57 -5.00
C GLY A 87 22.30 9.71 -5.39
N GLN A 88 22.19 10.05 -6.68
CA GLN A 88 21.32 11.15 -7.12
C GLN A 88 19.87 10.72 -7.23
N SER A 89 19.56 9.60 -7.91
CA SER A 89 18.18 9.15 -8.06
C SER A 89 17.55 8.81 -6.71
N ARG A 90 18.33 8.23 -5.78
CA ARG A 90 17.90 7.95 -4.41
C ARG A 90 17.37 9.19 -3.70
N GLN A 91 18.10 10.30 -3.77
CA GLN A 91 17.69 11.57 -3.14
C GLN A 91 16.47 12.17 -3.84
N GLN A 92 16.41 12.10 -5.18
CA GLN A 92 15.27 12.62 -5.96
C GLN A 92 13.99 11.83 -5.69
N CYS A 93 14.06 10.52 -5.49
CA CYS A 93 12.92 9.68 -5.17
C CYS A 93 12.56 9.69 -3.67
N GLY A 94 13.22 10.50 -2.83
CA GLY A 94 12.94 10.55 -1.39
C GLY A 94 13.28 9.26 -0.63
N ILE A 95 14.21 8.46 -1.15
CA ILE A 95 14.64 7.20 -0.53
C ILE A 95 15.67 7.52 0.55
N VAL A 96 15.48 6.98 1.74
CA VAL A 96 16.38 7.15 2.88
C VAL A 96 17.02 5.83 3.29
N GLN A 97 18.22 5.90 3.86
CA GLN A 97 18.91 4.75 4.43
C GLN A 97 18.76 4.77 5.94
N VAL A 98 18.19 3.71 6.51
CA VAL A 98 17.92 3.58 7.96
C VAL A 98 18.28 2.16 8.39
N GLU A 99 19.13 2.02 9.41
CA GLU A 99 19.42 0.72 10.06
C GLU A 99 19.83 -0.42 9.11
N GLY A 100 20.55 -0.10 8.03
CA GLY A 100 20.97 -1.13 7.05
C GLY A 100 19.89 -1.49 6.03
N GLU A 101 18.86 -0.68 5.88
CA GLU A 101 17.81 -0.82 4.88
C GLU A 101 17.64 0.49 4.08
N TYR A 102 17.21 0.35 2.84
CA TYR A 102 16.62 1.44 2.07
C TYR A 102 15.12 1.50 2.34
N VAL A 103 14.62 2.70 2.60
CA VAL A 103 13.22 2.94 2.93
C VAL A 103 12.67 4.01 1.99
N ALA A 104 11.50 3.74 1.41
CA ALA A 104 10.76 4.69 0.59
C ALA A 104 9.28 4.69 0.98
N LEU A 105 8.66 5.87 0.88
CA LEU A 105 7.21 6.01 0.93
C LEU A 105 6.65 6.03 -0.48
N VAL A 106 5.74 5.12 -0.79
CA VAL A 106 5.12 5.03 -2.11
C VAL A 106 3.61 5.16 -1.99
N GLY A 107 3.05 6.17 -2.66
CA GLY A 107 1.62 6.40 -2.78
C GLY A 107 1.05 5.75 -4.03
N VAL A 108 -0.13 5.15 -3.90
CA VAL A 108 -1.01 4.72 -4.99
C VAL A 108 -2.23 5.63 -4.97
N GLU A 109 -2.34 6.51 -5.96
CA GLU A 109 -3.42 7.50 -6.07
C GLU A 109 -4.40 7.07 -7.14
N ILE A 110 -5.68 6.94 -6.78
CA ILE A 110 -6.72 6.47 -7.69
C ILE A 110 -7.02 7.51 -8.77
N ASN A 111 -6.86 8.80 -8.43
CA ASN A 111 -7.04 9.91 -9.35
C ASN A 111 -5.73 10.69 -9.50
N PRO A 112 -5.25 10.98 -10.72
CA PRO A 112 -3.96 11.68 -10.92
C PRO A 112 -3.98 13.16 -10.50
N HIS A 113 -5.16 13.75 -10.29
CA HIS A 113 -5.34 15.18 -10.01
C HIS A 113 -5.92 15.47 -8.63
N LEU A 114 -6.47 14.47 -7.96
CA LEU A 114 -7.18 14.63 -6.69
C LEU A 114 -6.68 13.61 -5.68
N ILE A 115 -6.33 14.08 -4.49
CA ILE A 115 -6.07 13.20 -3.35
C ILE A 115 -7.41 12.77 -2.78
N THR A 116 -7.62 11.47 -2.64
CA THR A 116 -8.86 10.86 -2.16
C THR A 116 -8.62 9.98 -0.95
N HIS A 117 -9.68 9.68 -0.21
CA HIS A 117 -9.62 8.72 0.91
C HIS A 117 -9.34 7.28 0.45
N ASN A 118 -9.42 7.00 -0.85
CA ASN A 118 -9.10 5.70 -1.44
C ASN A 118 -7.61 5.59 -1.83
N ASP A 119 -6.85 6.69 -1.70
CA ASP A 119 -5.42 6.67 -1.96
C ASP A 119 -4.71 5.97 -0.79
N ASN A 120 -3.75 5.11 -1.13
CA ASN A 120 -3.00 4.32 -0.15
C ASN A 120 -1.53 4.72 -0.17
N THR A 121 -0.89 4.75 0.99
CA THR A 121 0.56 4.97 1.10
C THR A 121 1.21 3.78 1.76
N TYR A 122 2.31 3.31 1.18
CA TYR A 122 3.06 2.14 1.59
C TYR A 122 4.45 2.52 2.06
N PHE A 123 4.89 1.89 3.15
CA PHE A 123 6.30 1.91 3.55
C PHE A 123 7.00 0.71 2.91
N VAL A 124 7.85 0.99 1.93
CA VAL A 124 8.66 0.01 1.20
C VAL A 124 10.04 -0.05 1.84
N ARG A 125 10.46 -1.23 2.29
CA ARG A 125 11.76 -1.47 2.92
C ARG A 125 12.52 -2.55 2.15
N CYS A 126 13.76 -2.24 1.74
CA CYS A 126 14.66 -3.18 1.10
C CYS A 126 15.97 -3.28 1.89
N PRO A 127 16.46 -4.49 2.23
CA PRO A 127 17.72 -4.65 2.94
C PRO A 127 18.90 -4.20 2.07
N ILE A 128 19.89 -3.56 2.70
CA ILE A 128 21.15 -3.23 2.04
C ILE A 128 22.03 -4.48 2.09
N HIS A 129 22.29 -5.07 0.93
CA HIS A 129 23.27 -6.13 0.82
C HIS A 129 24.66 -5.54 1.10
N GLN A 130 25.10 -5.62 2.36
CA GLN A 130 26.50 -5.43 2.65
C GLN A 130 27.25 -6.61 2.04
N PRO A 131 28.29 -6.39 1.21
CA PRO A 131 29.16 -7.48 0.82
C PRO A 131 29.70 -8.09 2.11
N VAL A 132 29.43 -9.38 2.33
CA VAL A 132 30.07 -10.12 3.41
C VAL A 132 31.56 -10.08 3.10
N ILE A 133 32.29 -9.18 3.76
CA ILE A 133 33.75 -9.14 3.68
C ILE A 133 34.20 -10.39 4.43
N TYR A 134 34.38 -11.49 3.70
CA TYR A 134 35.12 -12.64 4.22
C TYR A 134 36.54 -12.16 4.47
N SER A 135 36.83 -11.75 5.70
CA SER A 135 38.20 -11.53 6.15
C SER A 135 38.89 -12.88 6.15
N SER A 136 39.52 -13.21 5.02
CA SER A 136 40.39 -14.38 4.88
C SER A 136 41.68 -14.15 5.66
N SER A 137 41.61 -14.21 6.98
CA SER A 137 42.80 -14.44 7.78
C SER A 137 43.15 -15.93 7.68
N THR A 138 44.22 -16.19 6.95
CA THR A 138 45.10 -17.38 6.97
C THR A 138 44.59 -18.71 6.38
N GLU A 139 45.12 -19.00 5.18
CA GLU A 139 45.70 -20.29 4.75
C GLU A 139 44.83 -21.55 4.83
N ALA A 140 44.00 -21.75 3.80
CA ALA A 140 43.88 -23.06 3.15
C ALA A 140 43.40 -22.86 1.72
N GLN A 141 44.32 -23.07 0.77
CA GLN A 141 43.98 -23.24 -0.64
C GLN A 141 43.04 -24.43 -0.79
N GLN A 142 41.82 -24.21 -1.30
CA GLN A 142 41.20 -25.06 -2.31
C GLN A 142 39.87 -24.46 -2.78
N GLN A 143 39.96 -23.79 -3.93
CA GLN A 143 39.10 -24.00 -5.10
C GLN A 143 37.59 -24.12 -4.80
N PHE A 144 36.87 -23.00 -4.84
CA PHE A 144 35.41 -23.04 -4.96
C PHE A 144 34.86 -22.01 -5.96
N VAL A 145 33.81 -22.48 -6.63
CA VAL A 145 33.30 -22.06 -7.93
C VAL A 145 32.22 -20.98 -7.77
N GLY A 146 32.27 -19.97 -8.63
CA GLY A 146 31.14 -19.14 -9.09
C GLY A 146 30.04 -18.79 -8.10
N LEU A 147 30.17 -17.65 -7.43
CA LEU A 147 29.04 -16.99 -6.75
C LEU A 147 28.09 -16.43 -7.82
N ARG A 148 26.98 -17.13 -8.07
CA ARG A 148 25.83 -16.59 -8.79
C ARG A 148 25.08 -15.66 -7.85
N SER A 149 24.87 -14.40 -8.26
CA SER A 149 23.93 -13.49 -7.60
C SER A 149 22.57 -14.16 -7.48
N LEU A 150 22.10 -14.36 -6.25
CA LEU A 150 20.72 -14.77 -5.99
C LEU A 150 19.86 -13.51 -6.08
N GLU A 151 19.16 -13.33 -7.20
CA GLU A 151 18.03 -12.40 -7.26
C GLU A 151 16.91 -12.97 -6.39
N ILE A 152 16.72 -12.39 -5.20
CA ILE A 152 15.63 -12.76 -4.30
C ILE A 152 14.42 -11.92 -4.67
N THR A 153 13.58 -12.44 -5.57
CA THR A 153 12.27 -11.84 -5.88
C THR A 153 11.25 -12.32 -4.86
N GLU A 154 11.00 -11.54 -3.81
CA GLU A 154 9.97 -11.85 -2.81
C GLU A 154 8.64 -11.20 -3.18
N GLN A 155 7.66 -11.99 -3.65
CA GLN A 155 6.33 -11.47 -3.91
C GLN A 155 5.49 -11.43 -2.64
N VAL A 156 5.61 -10.33 -1.87
CA VAL A 156 4.73 -10.10 -0.73
C VAL A 156 3.39 -9.60 -1.22
N LYS A 157 2.42 -10.49 -1.48
CA LYS A 157 1.06 -10.13 -1.85
C LYS A 157 0.34 -9.52 -0.64
N VAL A 158 0.31 -8.20 -0.55
CA VAL A 158 -0.47 -7.53 0.50
C VAL A 158 -1.87 -7.24 -0.03
N THR A 159 -2.86 -7.93 0.54
CA THR A 159 -4.26 -7.61 0.34
C THR A 159 -4.60 -6.44 1.26
N PRO A 160 -5.08 -5.28 0.73
CA PRO A 160 -5.45 -4.15 1.57
C PRO A 160 -6.51 -4.59 2.59
N LEU A 161 -6.19 -4.41 3.87
CA LEU A 161 -7.14 -4.63 4.96
C LEU A 161 -8.22 -3.57 4.84
N ARG A 162 -9.37 -3.95 4.29
CA ARG A 162 -10.59 -3.13 4.38
C ARG A 162 -10.78 -2.78 5.86
N PRO A 163 -10.92 -1.50 6.25
CA PRO A 163 -11.30 -1.17 7.61
C PRO A 163 -12.67 -1.80 7.87
N GLN A 164 -12.67 -2.94 8.55
CA GLN A 164 -13.85 -3.50 9.16
C GLN A 164 -14.19 -2.54 10.29
N ILE A 165 -15.19 -1.68 10.09
CA ILE A 165 -15.80 -0.97 11.20
C ILE A 165 -16.35 -2.08 12.10
N PRO A 166 -15.84 -2.27 13.33
CA PRO A 166 -16.35 -3.32 14.19
C PRO A 166 -17.78 -2.95 14.57
N ALA A 167 -18.75 -3.59 13.93
CA ALA A 167 -20.01 -3.87 14.58
C ALA A 167 -19.68 -4.89 15.67
N ASP A 168 -19.81 -4.44 16.90
CA ASP A 168 -19.69 -5.20 18.14
C ASP A 168 -18.31 -5.23 18.82
N ARG A 169 -18.34 -4.63 20.01
CA ARG A 169 -17.32 -4.56 21.03
C ARG A 169 -17.31 -5.91 21.77
N GLN A 170 -16.11 -6.37 22.13
CA GLN A 170 -15.77 -7.63 22.86
C GLN A 170 -15.42 -8.77 21.89
N THR A 171 -14.17 -9.19 21.74
CA THR A 171 -13.42 -9.90 22.78
C THR A 171 -11.93 -9.87 22.43
N ALA A 172 -11.08 -9.40 23.34
CA ALA A 172 -9.64 -9.54 23.24
C ALA A 172 -9.23 -10.92 23.78
N GLN A 173 -8.56 -11.75 22.97
CA GLN A 173 -7.83 -12.90 23.51
C GLN A 173 -6.64 -13.29 22.60
N ASN A 174 -5.45 -13.11 23.17
CA ASN A 174 -4.21 -13.89 23.02
C ASN A 174 -3.91 -14.50 21.64
N VAL A 175 -3.13 -13.77 20.83
CA VAL A 175 -2.26 -14.39 19.83
C VAL A 175 -0.83 -14.31 20.34
N LYS A 176 -0.31 -15.45 20.78
CA LYS A 176 1.09 -15.64 21.15
C LYS A 176 1.87 -15.87 19.85
N GLU A 177 2.46 -14.80 19.32
CA GLU A 177 3.29 -14.84 18.12
C GLU A 177 4.53 -15.70 18.37
N LYS A 178 4.65 -16.78 17.60
CA LYS A 178 5.84 -17.62 17.54
C LYS A 178 6.77 -16.99 16.51
N ILE A 179 7.75 -16.22 17.00
CA ILE A 179 8.83 -15.67 16.17
C ILE A 179 9.68 -16.86 15.71
N VAL A 180 9.58 -17.18 14.42
CA VAL A 180 10.48 -18.11 13.73
C VAL A 180 11.53 -17.24 13.04
N ASP A 181 12.80 -17.47 13.34
CA ASP A 181 13.95 -16.86 12.67
C ASP A 181 13.96 -17.27 11.19
N GLN A 182 13.32 -16.48 10.33
CA GLN A 182 13.48 -16.54 8.88
C GLN A 182 14.41 -15.40 8.43
N PRO A 183 15.48 -15.69 7.67
CA PRO A 183 16.45 -14.70 7.27
C PRO A 183 15.87 -13.81 6.15
N TYR A 184 15.85 -12.50 6.40
CA TYR A 184 15.81 -11.39 5.44
C TYR A 184 14.63 -11.38 4.45
N GLN A 185 13.46 -10.93 4.91
CA GLN A 185 12.28 -10.72 4.08
C GLN A 185 12.02 -9.22 3.83
N ALA A 186 11.64 -8.87 2.60
CA ALA A 186 11.11 -7.56 2.28
C ALA A 186 9.81 -7.35 3.08
N ARG A 187 9.68 -6.18 3.74
CA ARG A 187 8.51 -5.89 4.58
C ARG A 187 7.73 -4.71 4.01
N LEU A 188 6.50 -4.98 3.60
CA LEU A 188 5.52 -3.94 3.31
C LEU A 188 4.75 -3.65 4.60
N ILE A 189 4.88 -2.43 5.12
CA ILE A 189 4.08 -1.97 6.25
C ILE A 189 2.98 -1.08 5.69
N VAL A 190 1.74 -1.56 5.78
CA VAL A 190 0.55 -0.76 5.48
C VAL A 190 0.16 -0.04 6.78
N PRO A 191 0.30 1.29 6.87
CA PRO A 191 -0.19 2.01 8.04
C PRO A 191 -1.70 1.84 8.11
N ALA A 192 -2.22 1.47 9.28
CA ALA A 192 -3.66 1.47 9.53
C ALA A 192 -4.18 2.90 9.29
N ASN A 193 -5.21 3.01 8.44
CA ASN A 193 -5.82 4.25 7.95
C ASN A 193 -5.68 5.48 8.89
N PHE A 194 -5.02 6.52 8.38
CA PHE A 194 -4.94 7.86 8.97
C PHE A 194 -6.29 8.60 8.79
N SER A 195 -7.37 8.10 9.40
CA SER A 195 -8.72 8.70 9.28
C SER A 195 -9.07 9.69 10.40
N GLN A 196 -8.10 10.19 11.19
CA GLN A 196 -8.41 10.95 12.43
C GLN A 196 -7.70 12.30 12.60
N LEU A 197 -7.29 12.97 11.53
CA LEU A 197 -6.79 14.35 11.63
C LEU A 197 -7.48 15.27 10.61
N CYS A 198 -8.75 15.58 10.88
CA CYS A 198 -9.38 16.82 10.42
C CYS A 198 -9.83 17.58 11.68
N TYR A 199 -9.19 18.71 11.95
CA TYR A 199 -9.66 19.76 12.85
C TYR A 199 -10.44 20.80 12.04
#